data_AF-A0A352XQA7-F1
#
_entry.id   AF-A0A352XQA7-F1
#
_cell.length_a   1.000
_cell.length_b   1.000
_cell.length_c   1.000
_cell.angle_alpha   90.00
_cell.angle_beta   90.00
_cell.angle_gamma   90.00
#
_symmetry.space_group_name_H-M   'P 1'
#
loop_
_entity.id
_entity.type
_entity.pdbx_description
1 polymer ?
#
loop_
_entity_poly.entity_id
_entity_poly.type
_entity_poly.pdbx_seq_one_letter_code
_entity_poly.pdbx_strand_id
1 'polypeptide(L)'
;MLLNLLEYHWAEHIDDALILLSRNDMKTVPLAGGTYLLAQKDDSIQAVVDLRDLELAYISEEARGICIGAMTTLQQMVDSPLLKNIASGLLSRAALASSFSRLVRNSATLGGTLGAGIASQADLLTALAVLDAEVVLRSGSQTQVNLSGGTFDRPGLALSGVTYKGKQERRV
;
A
#
# COMPACT_ATOMS: atom_id res chain seq x y z
N MET A 1 11.05 16.61 -4.57
CA MET A 1 10.12 17.77 -4.58
C MET A 1 9.25 17.63 -5.82
N LEU A 2 7.96 17.93 -5.75
CA LEU A 2 7.05 17.90 -6.91
C LEU A 2 7.04 19.29 -7.55
N LEU A 3 7.86 19.49 -8.58
CA LEU A 3 8.15 20.84 -9.11
C LEU A 3 6.95 21.51 -9.79
N ASN A 4 6.06 20.71 -10.39
CA ASN A 4 4.93 21.19 -11.18
C ASN A 4 3.58 20.90 -10.51
N LEU A 5 3.55 20.78 -9.18
CA LEU A 5 2.32 20.55 -8.45
C LEU A 5 1.40 21.78 -8.54
N LEU A 6 0.21 21.58 -9.13
CA LEU A 6 -0.84 22.58 -9.31
C LEU A 6 -1.95 22.43 -8.28
N GLU A 7 -2.29 21.19 -7.93
CA GLU A 7 -3.43 20.88 -7.07
C GLU A 7 -3.06 19.92 -5.93
N TYR A 8 -3.64 20.19 -4.77
CA TYR A 8 -3.60 19.31 -3.62
C TYR A 8 -5.04 19.08 -3.17
N HIS A 9 -5.49 17.83 -3.22
CA HIS A 9 -6.83 17.44 -2.82
C HIS A 9 -6.77 16.70 -1.49
N TRP A 10 -7.67 17.07 -0.60
CA TRP A 10 -7.91 16.35 0.65
C TRP A 10 -9.26 15.63 0.51
N ALA A 11 -9.22 14.29 0.46
CA ALA A 11 -10.42 13.47 0.39
C ALA A 11 -10.81 12.96 1.78
N GLU A 12 -12.07 13.15 2.16
CA GLU A 12 -12.66 12.59 3.40
C GLU A 12 -13.36 11.25 3.13
N HIS A 13 -13.63 10.94 1.86
CA HIS A 13 -14.26 9.69 1.44
C HIS A 13 -13.48 9.02 0.32
N ILE A 14 -13.45 7.69 0.36
CA ILE A 14 -12.67 6.90 -0.58
C ILE A 14 -13.19 7.03 -2.01
N ASP A 15 -14.50 7.20 -2.18
CA ASP A 15 -15.10 7.34 -3.51
C ASP A 15 -14.70 8.67 -4.18
N ASP A 16 -14.63 9.76 -3.40
CA ASP A 16 -14.13 11.05 -3.89
C ASP A 16 -12.66 10.98 -4.29
N ALA A 17 -11.85 10.30 -3.46
CA ALA A 17 -10.45 10.04 -3.79
C ALA A 17 -10.32 9.26 -5.11
N LEU A 18 -11.14 8.23 -5.32
CA LEU A 18 -11.13 7.43 -6.55
C LEU A 18 -11.57 8.23 -7.78
N ILE A 19 -12.58 9.09 -7.64
CA ILE A 19 -13.00 9.99 -8.72
C ILE A 19 -11.85 10.90 -9.13
N LEU A 20 -11.21 11.57 -8.18
CA LEU A 20 -10.07 12.46 -8.43
C LEU A 20 -8.87 11.73 -9.03
N LEU A 21 -8.59 10.50 -8.58
CA LEU A 21 -7.50 9.67 -9.10
C LEU A 21 -7.80 9.10 -10.51
N SER A 22 -9.07 9.03 -10.91
CA SER A 22 -9.48 8.47 -12.21
C SER A 22 -9.50 9.49 -13.36
N ARG A 23 -9.27 10.78 -13.08
CA ARG A 23 -9.29 11.83 -14.10
C ARG A 23 -8.08 11.74 -15.03
N ASN A 24 -8.26 12.22 -16.27
CA ASN A 24 -7.27 12.10 -17.35
C ASN A 24 -6.74 13.45 -17.85
N ASP A 25 -7.25 14.56 -17.34
CA ASP A 25 -6.85 15.92 -17.71
C ASP A 25 -5.45 16.29 -17.18
N MET A 26 -5.03 15.70 -16.06
CA MET A 26 -3.68 15.84 -15.54
C MET A 26 -3.24 14.64 -14.71
N LYS A 27 -1.93 14.45 -14.60
CA LYS A 27 -1.37 13.35 -13.82
C LYS A 27 -1.58 13.58 -12.33
N THR A 28 -2.54 12.83 -11.80
CA THR A 28 -2.97 12.86 -10.41
C THR A 28 -2.58 11.56 -9.73
N VAL A 29 -1.94 11.65 -8.56
CA VAL A 29 -1.41 10.47 -7.87
C VAL A 29 -1.82 10.46 -6.40
N PRO A 30 -1.94 9.28 -5.76
CA PRO A 30 -2.25 9.21 -4.34
C PRO A 30 -1.05 9.70 -3.52
N LEU A 31 -1.32 10.52 -2.52
CA LEU A 31 -0.36 10.92 -1.49
C LEU A 31 -0.65 10.15 -0.20
N ALA A 32 0.19 9.14 0.06
CA ALA A 32 0.26 8.47 1.34
C ALA A 32 1.29 9.18 2.24
N GLY A 33 2.32 8.47 2.70
CA GLY A 33 3.42 9.03 3.50
C GLY A 33 4.39 9.98 2.79
N GLY A 34 4.33 10.09 1.47
CA GLY A 34 5.18 10.98 0.65
C GLY A 34 6.67 10.57 0.55
N THR A 35 7.16 9.62 1.34
CA THR A 35 8.59 9.27 1.43
C THR A 35 9.19 8.81 0.09
N TYR A 36 8.46 8.01 -0.68
CA TYR A 36 8.87 7.60 -2.02
C TYR A 36 8.45 8.62 -3.08
N LEU A 37 7.21 9.10 -3.00
CA LEU A 37 6.62 10.04 -3.96
C LEU A 37 7.42 11.32 -4.13
N LEU A 38 8.01 11.85 -3.06
CA LEU A 38 8.81 13.06 -3.12
C LEU A 38 10.24 12.80 -3.62
N ALA A 39 10.70 11.54 -3.59
CA ALA A 39 12.03 11.10 -3.97
C ALA A 39 12.15 10.65 -5.44
N GLN A 40 11.04 10.20 -6.06
CA GLN A 40 11.01 9.74 -7.46
C GLN A 40 11.31 10.83 -8.52
N LYS A 41 11.36 12.12 -8.14
CA LYS A 41 11.67 13.26 -9.04
C LYS A 41 10.87 13.23 -10.35
N ASP A 42 9.56 13.01 -10.22
CA ASP A 42 8.66 12.96 -11.36
C ASP A 42 7.95 14.31 -11.53
N ASP A 43 8.51 15.13 -12.42
CA ASP A 43 8.00 16.48 -12.70
C ASP A 43 6.71 16.48 -13.53
N SER A 44 6.23 15.31 -13.99
CA SER A 44 4.93 15.21 -14.68
C SER A 44 3.75 15.18 -13.71
N ILE A 45 3.97 14.99 -12.41
CA ILE A 45 2.91 15.01 -11.40
C ILE A 45 2.43 16.44 -11.20
N GLN A 46 1.15 16.65 -11.48
CA GLN A 46 0.50 17.97 -11.39
C GLN A 46 -0.50 18.03 -10.23
N ALA A 47 -0.94 16.89 -9.70
CA ALA A 47 -1.84 16.87 -8.57
C ALA A 47 -1.64 15.67 -7.67
N VAL A 48 -2.00 15.84 -6.40
CA VAL A 48 -2.01 14.78 -5.41
C VAL A 48 -3.35 14.70 -4.69
N VAL A 49 -3.72 13.48 -4.27
CA VAL A 49 -4.88 13.21 -3.41
C VAL A 49 -4.38 12.64 -2.09
N ASP A 50 -4.46 13.41 -1.01
CA ASP A 50 -4.05 12.96 0.32
C ASP A 50 -5.04 11.93 0.90
N LEU A 51 -4.51 10.80 1.35
CA LEU A 51 -5.29 9.66 1.82
C LEU A 51 -5.42 9.57 3.34
N ARG A 52 -4.88 10.54 4.10
CA ARG A 52 -4.73 10.44 5.56
C ARG A 52 -6.03 10.22 6.34
N ASP A 53 -7.15 10.79 5.88
CA ASP A 53 -8.42 10.77 6.62
C ASP A 53 -9.43 9.76 6.05
N LEU A 54 -8.95 8.83 5.23
CA LEU A 54 -9.78 7.74 4.69
C LEU A 54 -9.93 6.54 5.64
N GLU A 55 -9.55 6.71 6.91
CA GLU A 55 -9.56 5.65 7.94
C GLU A 55 -8.77 4.38 7.53
N LEU A 56 -7.78 4.54 6.65
CA LEU A 56 -6.96 3.45 6.13
C LEU A 56 -5.75 3.13 7.02
N ALA A 57 -5.64 3.70 8.22
CA ALA A 57 -4.53 3.48 9.14
C ALA A 57 -4.98 2.67 10.35
N TYR A 58 -4.88 1.34 10.24
CA TYR A 58 -5.29 0.41 11.28
C TYR A 58 -4.52 -0.91 11.23
N ILE A 59 -4.53 -1.63 12.35
CA ILE A 59 -4.12 -3.02 12.45
C ILE A 59 -5.19 -3.71 13.31
N SER A 60 -5.97 -4.62 12.73
CA SER A 60 -7.01 -5.38 13.45
C SER A 60 -6.79 -6.87 13.32
N GLU A 61 -7.14 -7.61 14.37
CA GLU A 61 -7.28 -9.05 14.33
C GLU A 61 -8.73 -9.38 13.95
N GLU A 62 -8.90 -10.18 12.92
CA GLU A 62 -10.18 -10.66 12.42
C GLU A 62 -10.24 -12.19 12.53
N ALA A 63 -11.44 -12.77 12.40
CA ALA A 63 -11.65 -14.21 12.57
C ALA A 63 -10.78 -15.11 11.66
N ARG A 64 -10.21 -14.57 10.57
CA ARG A 64 -9.42 -15.31 9.58
C ARG A 64 -8.00 -14.78 9.39
N GLY A 65 -7.52 -13.88 10.24
CA GLY A 65 -6.17 -13.32 10.13
C GLY A 65 -6.07 -11.87 10.60
N ILE A 66 -5.04 -11.17 10.14
CA ILE A 66 -4.81 -9.76 10.47
C ILE A 66 -5.17 -8.91 9.26
N CYS A 67 -5.90 -7.83 9.48
CA CYS A 67 -6.09 -6.78 8.49
C CYS A 67 -5.20 -5.58 8.84
N ILE A 68 -4.43 -5.11 7.85
CA ILE A 68 -3.56 -3.95 7.98
C ILE A 68 -3.99 -2.93 6.93
N GLY A 69 -4.38 -1.74 7.39
CA GLY A 69 -4.75 -0.64 6.51
C GLY A 69 -3.56 -0.09 5.71
N ALA A 70 -3.83 0.36 4.48
CA ALA A 70 -2.80 0.86 3.56
C ALA A 70 -2.05 2.10 4.08
N MET A 71 -2.69 2.92 4.92
CA MET A 71 -2.08 4.11 5.53
C MET A 71 -1.40 3.83 6.87
N THR A 72 -1.38 2.57 7.34
CA THR A 72 -0.61 2.19 8.52
C THR A 72 0.87 2.43 8.27
N THR A 73 1.49 3.23 9.13
CA THR A 73 2.92 3.57 9.01
C THR A 73 3.81 2.36 9.31
N LEU A 74 4.98 2.30 8.71
CA LEU A 74 5.94 1.23 8.98
C LEU A 74 6.34 1.22 10.46
N GLN A 75 6.42 2.39 11.11
CA GLN A 75 6.71 2.45 12.54
C GLN A 75 5.55 1.90 13.40
N GLN A 76 4.29 2.15 13.03
CA GLN A 76 3.14 1.50 13.70
C GLN A 76 3.21 -0.03 13.56
N MET A 77 3.62 -0.55 12.41
CA MET A 77 3.84 -2.00 12.24
C MET A 77 4.98 -2.53 13.12
N VAL A 78 6.09 -1.78 13.22
CA VAL A 78 7.21 -2.13 14.11
C VAL A 78 6.75 -2.17 15.56
N ASP A 79 5.93 -1.21 16.01
CA ASP A 79 5.56 -1.09 17.41
C ASP A 79 4.40 -2.01 17.82
N SER A 80 3.58 -2.45 16.86
CA SER A 80 2.39 -3.30 17.08
C SER A 80 2.69 -4.59 17.86
N PRO A 81 2.08 -4.77 19.05
CA PRO A 81 2.17 -6.01 19.80
C PRO A 81 1.59 -7.21 19.02
N LEU A 82 0.49 -7.00 18.30
CA LEU A 82 -0.14 -8.04 17.48
C LEU A 82 0.84 -8.57 16.43
N LEU A 83 1.52 -7.69 15.69
CA LEU A 83 2.48 -8.10 14.67
C LEU A 83 3.77 -8.69 15.25
N LYS A 84 4.13 -8.37 16.50
CA LYS A 84 5.26 -8.99 17.20
C LYS A 84 4.99 -10.43 17.62
N ASN A 85 3.74 -10.73 17.98
CA ASN A 85 3.33 -12.04 18.47
C ASN A 85 3.09 -13.06 17.34
N ILE A 86 2.79 -12.59 16.14
CA ILE A 86 2.47 -13.46 15.00
C ILE A 86 3.73 -13.73 14.16
N ALA A 87 3.87 -14.99 13.72
CA ALA A 87 4.99 -15.45 12.88
C ALA A 87 6.37 -15.01 13.41
N SER A 88 6.57 -15.07 14.73
CA SER A 88 7.81 -14.64 15.41
C SER A 88 8.22 -13.19 15.06
N GLY A 89 7.23 -12.31 14.86
CA GLY A 89 7.44 -10.91 14.58
C GLY A 89 7.86 -10.61 13.14
N LEU A 90 7.67 -11.53 12.19
CA LEU A 90 8.19 -11.41 10.82
C LEU A 90 7.83 -10.07 10.16
N LEU A 91 6.55 -9.67 10.16
CA LEU A 91 6.12 -8.39 9.58
C LEU A 91 6.65 -7.17 10.33
N SER A 92 6.68 -7.21 11.65
CA SER A 92 7.25 -6.14 12.48
C SER A 92 8.75 -5.94 12.16
N ARG A 93 9.50 -7.04 12.03
CA ARG A 93 10.93 -7.02 11.69
C ARG A 93 11.18 -6.58 10.24
N ALA A 94 10.33 -6.99 9.29
CA ALA A 94 10.43 -6.56 7.90
C ALA A 94 10.14 -5.05 7.74
N ALA A 95 9.15 -4.53 8.47
CA ALA A 95 8.88 -3.09 8.53
C ALA A 95 10.05 -2.31 9.16
N LEU A 96 10.73 -2.88 10.16
CA LEU A 96 11.94 -2.31 10.75
C LEU A 96 13.09 -2.26 9.73
N ALA A 97 13.29 -3.34 8.98
CA ALA A 97 14.36 -3.47 7.97
C ALA A 97 14.15 -2.54 6.76
N SER A 98 12.90 -2.14 6.48
CA SER A 98 12.55 -1.27 5.35
C SER A 98 13.21 0.13 5.40
N SER A 99 13.63 0.59 6.58
CA SER A 99 14.47 1.79 6.73
C SER A 99 15.06 1.85 8.12
N PHE A 100 16.34 2.16 8.28
CA PHE A 100 16.95 2.37 9.61
C PHE A 100 16.45 3.64 10.31
N SER A 101 15.95 4.63 9.56
CA SER A 101 15.48 5.90 10.12
C SER A 101 14.05 5.79 10.65
N ARG A 102 13.88 6.02 11.96
CA ARG A 102 12.54 6.12 12.58
C ARG A 102 11.70 7.25 11.96
N LEU A 103 12.33 8.36 11.56
CA LEU A 103 11.63 9.48 10.91
C LEU A 103 11.01 9.06 9.59
N VAL A 104 11.76 8.30 8.78
CA VAL A 104 11.22 7.75 7.52
C VAL A 104 10.10 6.76 7.81
N ARG A 105 10.27 5.84 8.78
CA ARG A 105 9.22 4.86 9.13
C ARG A 105 7.96 5.46 9.73
N ASN A 106 8.06 6.63 10.38
CA ASN A 106 6.91 7.37 10.90
C ASN A 106 6.05 7.98 9.79
N SER A 107 6.62 8.22 8.61
CA SER A 107 5.88 8.77 7.47
C SER A 107 5.54 7.69 6.45
N ALA A 108 6.48 6.79 6.13
CA ALA A 108 6.26 5.70 5.18
C ALA A 108 5.11 4.79 5.65
N THR A 109 4.21 4.46 4.73
CA THR A 109 2.98 3.69 4.96
C THR A 109 3.05 2.36 4.22
N LEU A 110 2.44 1.29 4.73
CA LEU A 110 2.39 -0.02 4.05
C LEU A 110 1.97 0.11 2.58
N GLY A 111 0.85 0.77 2.29
CA GLY A 111 0.33 0.95 0.93
C GLY A 111 1.23 1.79 0.04
N GLY A 112 1.74 2.92 0.53
CA GLY A 112 2.70 3.74 -0.21
C GLY A 112 4.01 3.00 -0.51
N THR A 113 4.45 2.15 0.42
CA THR A 113 5.60 1.26 0.29
C THR A 113 5.35 0.19 -0.78
N LEU A 114 4.19 -0.45 -0.78
CA LEU A 114 3.80 -1.44 -1.82
C LEU A 114 3.62 -0.80 -3.21
N GLY A 115 3.06 0.41 -3.27
CA GLY A 115 2.81 1.15 -4.52
C GLY A 115 4.06 1.74 -5.16
N ALA A 116 5.17 1.85 -4.43
CA ALA A 116 6.44 2.42 -4.90
C ALA A 116 7.25 1.51 -5.85
N GLY A 117 6.85 0.24 -6.02
CA GLY A 117 7.51 -0.71 -6.92
C GLY A 117 8.68 -1.51 -6.30
N ILE A 118 9.05 -2.58 -7.01
CA ILE A 118 9.81 -3.75 -6.51
C ILE A 118 11.24 -3.40 -6.04
N ALA A 119 11.91 -2.44 -6.69
CA ALA A 119 13.33 -2.19 -6.47
C ALA A 119 13.69 -1.61 -5.08
N SER A 120 12.70 -1.16 -4.30
CA SER A 120 12.94 -0.47 -3.02
C SER A 120 12.51 -1.27 -1.77
N GLN A 121 11.96 -2.48 -1.90
CA GLN A 121 11.13 -3.07 -0.83
C GLN A 121 11.22 -4.61 -0.71
N ALA A 122 12.38 -5.21 -0.95
CA ALA A 122 12.52 -6.68 -0.97
C ALA A 122 12.06 -7.35 0.34
N ASP A 123 12.40 -6.79 1.51
CA ASP A 123 12.12 -7.45 2.79
C ASP A 123 10.62 -7.50 3.14
N LEU A 124 9.92 -6.36 3.03
CA LEU A 124 8.50 -6.29 3.38
C LEU A 124 7.64 -7.05 2.38
N LEU A 125 7.91 -6.91 1.08
CA LEU A 125 7.21 -7.67 0.04
C LEU A 125 7.43 -9.17 0.21
N THR A 126 8.67 -9.61 0.49
CA THR A 126 8.97 -11.03 0.70
C THR A 126 8.26 -11.56 1.95
N ALA A 127 8.25 -10.80 3.05
CA ALA A 127 7.54 -11.20 4.26
C ALA A 127 6.04 -11.35 4.02
N LEU A 128 5.42 -10.43 3.28
CA LEU A 128 4.00 -10.51 2.91
C LEU A 128 3.72 -11.71 2.00
N ALA A 129 4.58 -11.97 1.01
CA ALA A 129 4.43 -13.11 0.11
C ALA A 129 4.56 -14.46 0.84
N VAL A 130 5.52 -14.59 1.76
CA VAL A 130 5.71 -15.80 2.59
C VAL A 130 4.53 -16.06 3.53
N LEU A 131 3.82 -15.02 3.94
CA LEU A 131 2.64 -15.11 4.78
C LEU A 131 1.33 -15.27 3.97
N ASP A 132 1.43 -15.49 2.66
CA ASP A 132 0.28 -15.58 1.75
C ASP A 132 -0.69 -14.40 1.91
N ALA A 133 -0.14 -13.20 2.11
CA ALA A 133 -0.93 -12.00 2.30
C ALA A 133 -1.72 -11.65 1.03
N GLU A 134 -2.98 -11.24 1.22
CA GLU A 134 -3.85 -10.74 0.16
C GLU A 134 -3.93 -9.21 0.23
N VAL A 135 -4.00 -8.55 -0.93
CA VAL A 135 -4.20 -7.10 -1.04
C VAL A 135 -5.58 -6.81 -1.60
N VAL A 136 -6.32 -5.91 -0.95
CA VAL A 136 -7.58 -5.39 -1.47
C VAL A 136 -7.29 -4.08 -2.21
N LEU A 137 -7.52 -4.09 -3.52
CA LEU A 137 -7.44 -2.91 -4.38
C LEU A 137 -8.83 -2.34 -4.62
N ARG A 138 -8.96 -1.02 -4.61
CA ARG A 138 -10.18 -0.32 -5.02
C ARG A 138 -9.86 0.57 -6.22
N SER A 139 -10.58 0.37 -7.32
CA SER A 139 -10.44 1.15 -8.56
C SER A 139 -11.73 1.04 -9.37
N GLY A 140 -12.65 2.01 -9.26
CA GLY A 140 -13.98 1.98 -9.90
C GLY A 140 -14.88 0.75 -9.61
N SER A 141 -14.30 -0.26 -8.97
CA SER A 141 -14.74 -1.61 -8.61
C SER A 141 -13.69 -2.16 -7.63
N GLN A 142 -14.10 -2.98 -6.66
CA GLN A 142 -13.18 -3.58 -5.67
C GLN A 142 -12.61 -4.88 -6.23
N THR A 143 -11.30 -5.07 -6.18
CA THR A 143 -10.59 -6.26 -6.67
C THR A 143 -9.60 -6.76 -5.61
N GLN A 144 -9.50 -8.06 -5.39
CA GLN A 144 -8.57 -8.67 -4.42
C GLN A 144 -7.42 -9.35 -5.16
N VAL A 145 -6.17 -9.08 -4.80
CA VAL A 145 -4.98 -9.62 -5.47
C VAL A 145 -4.18 -10.46 -4.49
N ASN A 146 -3.82 -11.68 -4.89
CA ASN A 146 -2.92 -12.55 -4.12
C ASN A 146 -1.46 -12.15 -4.40
N LEU A 147 -0.66 -12.02 -3.34
CA LEU A 147 0.76 -11.70 -3.42
C LEU A 147 1.68 -12.92 -3.60
N SER A 148 1.16 -14.15 -3.70
CA SER A 148 1.92 -15.39 -3.93
C SER A 148 1.92 -15.86 -5.41
N GLY A 149 3.08 -16.32 -5.93
CA GLY A 149 3.29 -16.85 -7.32
C GLY A 149 4.03 -16.02 -8.42
N GLY A 150 5.34 -16.15 -8.62
CA GLY A 150 6.07 -15.58 -9.78
C GLY A 150 6.33 -16.63 -10.86
N THR A 151 6.36 -16.26 -12.15
CA THR A 151 6.71 -17.19 -13.26
C THR A 151 8.10 -16.89 -13.84
N PHE A 152 8.76 -17.87 -14.46
CA PHE A 152 10.07 -17.68 -15.10
C PHE A 152 10.08 -16.59 -16.20
N ASP A 153 8.96 -16.41 -16.93
CA ASP A 153 8.82 -15.36 -17.95
C ASP A 153 8.48 -13.97 -17.38
N ARG A 154 8.20 -13.89 -16.06
CA ARG A 154 7.90 -12.67 -15.30
C ARG A 154 8.43 -12.79 -13.87
N PRO A 155 9.72 -12.49 -13.64
CA PRO A 155 10.31 -12.60 -12.32
C PRO A 155 9.73 -11.49 -11.40
N GLY A 156 8.85 -11.89 -10.47
CA GLY A 156 8.28 -11.03 -9.43
C GLY A 156 6.76 -10.82 -9.55
N LEU A 157 6.05 -10.97 -8.43
CA LEU A 157 4.60 -11.11 -8.33
C LEU A 157 3.77 -9.84 -8.46
N ALA A 158 2.85 -9.87 -9.41
CA ALA A 158 1.41 -9.81 -9.16
C ALA A 158 0.72 -10.52 -10.33
N LEU A 159 0.08 -11.68 -10.10
CA LEU A 159 -0.89 -12.17 -11.08
C LEU A 159 -2.05 -11.18 -11.07
N SER A 160 -2.14 -10.36 -12.12
CA SER A 160 -3.35 -9.65 -12.53
C SER A 160 -4.38 -10.70 -12.93
N GLY A 161 -4.96 -11.35 -11.93
CA GLY A 161 -5.74 -12.57 -12.10
C GLY A 161 -6.85 -12.70 -11.08
N VAL A 162 -7.42 -11.60 -10.61
CA VAL A 162 -8.74 -11.61 -10.01
C VAL A 162 -9.48 -10.43 -10.59
N THR A 163 -10.52 -10.68 -11.38
CA THR A 163 -11.47 -9.64 -11.78
C THR A 163 -12.73 -9.91 -10.98
N TYR A 164 -13.07 -9.03 -10.04
CA TYR A 164 -14.29 -9.18 -9.27
C TYR A 164 -15.44 -8.49 -10.02
N LYS A 165 -16.32 -9.29 -10.63
CA LYS A 165 -17.67 -8.87 -11.00
C LYS A 165 -18.67 -9.71 -10.20
N GLY A 166 -19.10 -9.17 -9.06
CA GLY A 166 -20.34 -9.59 -8.39
C GLY A 166 -20.25 -10.71 -7.32
N LYS A 167 -20.71 -10.34 -6.12
CA LYS A 167 -21.48 -11.07 -5.09
C LYS A 167 -21.27 -12.58 -4.79
N GLN A 168 -20.19 -13.26 -5.16
CA GLN A 168 -19.87 -14.57 -4.55
C GLN A 168 -18.37 -14.76 -4.32
N GLU A 169 -17.99 -14.84 -3.03
CA GLU A 169 -16.65 -15.18 -2.59
C GLU A 169 -16.36 -16.67 -2.86
N ARG A 170 -15.22 -16.94 -3.51
CA ARG A 170 -14.45 -18.16 -3.32
C ARG A 170 -12.98 -17.76 -3.14
N ARG A 171 -12.44 -18.00 -1.95
CA ARG A 171 -11.00 -18.00 -1.68
C ARG A 171 -10.41 -19.33 -2.17
N VAL A 172 -9.27 -19.27 -2.84
CA VAL A 172 -8.32 -20.38 -2.97
C VAL A 172 -7.11 -20.00 -2.13
#